data_AF-A0A961KIC2-F1
#
_entry.id   AF-A0A961KIC2-F1
#
_cell.length_a   1.000
_cell.length_b   1.000
_cell.length_c   1.000
_cell.angle_alpha   90.00
_cell.angle_beta   90.00
_cell.angle_gamma   90.00
#
_symmetry.space_group_name_H-M   'P 1'
#
loop_
_entity.id
_entity.type
_entity.pdbx_description
1 polymer ?
#
loop_
_entity_poly.entity_id
_entity_poly.type
_entity_poly.pdbx_seq_one_letter_code
_entity_poly.pdbx_strand_id
1 'polypeptide(L)'
;MPEYPALAATIRALTHGETDPVSLMATVACEVHHADDRFDWTGFYRVTEPGLLKIGPYQGGHGCLVIPFDKGVCGAAARTEQVQLVPDVDAFPGHIACASSTRSELV
;
A
#
# COMPACT_ATOMS: atom_id res chain seq x y z
N MET A 1 -3.53 -14.84 -12.19
CA MET A 1 -3.68 -13.37 -12.15
C MET A 1 -5.05 -13.07 -11.58
N PRO A 2 -5.16 -12.18 -10.59
CA PRO A 2 -6.43 -11.89 -9.92
C PRO A 2 -7.48 -11.36 -10.91
N GLU A 3 -8.71 -11.84 -10.75
CA GLU A 3 -9.88 -11.27 -11.42
C GLU A 3 -10.33 -10.02 -10.66
N TYR A 4 -9.71 -8.88 -10.96
CA TYR A 4 -9.98 -7.62 -10.28
C TYR A 4 -11.48 -7.23 -10.19
N PRO A 5 -12.34 -7.48 -11.21
CA PRO A 5 -13.77 -7.21 -11.09
C PRO A 5 -14.46 -8.03 -9.98
N ALA A 6 -14.08 -9.31 -9.84
CA ALA A 6 -14.62 -10.20 -8.81
C ALA A 6 -14.10 -9.79 -7.43
N LEU A 7 -12.79 -9.53 -7.29
CA LEU A 7 -12.17 -9.04 -6.05
C LEU A 7 -12.85 -7.74 -5.57
N ALA A 8 -13.07 -6.78 -6.48
CA ALA A 8 -13.73 -5.53 -6.16
C ALA A 8 -15.20 -5.74 -5.73
N ALA A 9 -15.90 -6.72 -6.29
CA ALA A 9 -17.25 -7.07 -5.86
C ALA A 9 -17.25 -7.67 -4.45
N THR A 10 -16.31 -8.58 -4.15
CA THR A 10 -16.12 -9.16 -2.81
C THR A 10 -15.84 -8.09 -1.78
N ILE A 11 -14.84 -7.22 -2.03
CA ILE A 11 -14.49 -6.14 -1.11
C ILE A 11 -15.70 -5.24 -0.85
N ARG A 12 -16.42 -4.81 -1.90
CA ARG A 12 -17.63 -3.97 -1.73
C ARG A 12 -18.71 -4.63 -0.87
N ALA A 13 -18.90 -5.95 -1.00
CA ALA A 13 -19.86 -6.69 -0.21
C ALA A 13 -19.43 -6.79 1.26
N LEU A 14 -18.15 -7.08 1.53
CA LEU A 14 -17.60 -7.18 2.87
C LEU A 14 -17.61 -5.84 3.62
N THR A 15 -17.35 -4.75 2.91
CA THR A 15 -17.32 -3.40 3.50
C THR A 15 -18.69 -2.73 3.55
N HIS A 16 -19.76 -3.40 3.11
CA HIS A 16 -21.07 -2.76 2.99
C HIS A 16 -21.63 -2.34 4.36
N GLY A 17 -21.91 -1.06 4.52
CA GLY A 17 -22.49 -0.49 5.74
C GLY A 17 -21.50 -0.22 6.87
N GLU A 18 -20.22 -0.62 6.72
CA GLU A 18 -19.17 -0.28 7.66
C GLU A 18 -18.67 1.16 7.43
N THR A 19 -18.37 1.87 8.51
CA THR A 19 -17.93 3.27 8.50
C THR A 19 -16.62 3.51 9.23
N ASP A 20 -16.14 2.54 10.02
CA ASP A 20 -14.86 2.62 10.70
C ASP A 20 -13.69 2.47 9.70
N PRO A 21 -12.85 3.51 9.50
CA PRO A 21 -11.78 3.47 8.50
C PRO A 21 -10.74 2.39 8.77
N VAL A 22 -10.48 2.05 10.03
CA VAL A 22 -9.49 1.03 10.40
C VAL A 22 -9.97 -0.35 9.96
N SER A 23 -11.22 -0.69 10.25
CA SER A 23 -11.87 -1.94 9.84
C SER A 23 -11.93 -2.07 8.32
N LEU A 24 -12.26 -0.97 7.62
CA LEU A 24 -12.28 -0.91 6.16
C LEU A 24 -10.89 -1.17 5.57
N MET A 25 -9.86 -0.42 6.00
CA MET A 25 -8.49 -0.61 5.51
C MET A 25 -7.96 -2.02 5.81
N ALA A 26 -8.23 -2.56 7.00
CA ALA A 26 -7.79 -3.91 7.36
C ALA A 26 -8.41 -4.98 6.43
N THR A 27 -9.71 -4.86 6.15
CA THR A 27 -10.42 -5.78 5.25
C THR A 27 -9.91 -5.67 3.82
N VAL A 28 -9.73 -4.46 3.30
CA VAL A 28 -9.22 -4.25 1.93
C VAL A 28 -7.80 -4.80 1.81
N ALA A 29 -6.92 -4.52 2.77
CA ALA A 29 -5.55 -5.03 2.75
C ALA A 29 -5.52 -6.57 2.77
N CYS A 30 -6.39 -7.20 3.56
CA CYS A 30 -6.53 -8.66 3.62
C CYS A 30 -6.93 -9.26 2.27
N GLU A 31 -8.00 -8.76 1.66
CA GLU A 31 -8.52 -9.31 0.41
C GLU A 31 -7.55 -9.08 -0.76
N VAL A 32 -6.91 -7.91 -0.83
CA VAL A 32 -5.95 -7.61 -1.89
C VAL A 32 -4.68 -8.45 -1.75
N HIS A 33 -4.15 -8.60 -0.53
CA HIS A 33 -2.92 -9.38 -0.29
C HIS A 33 -3.08 -10.83 -0.73
N HIS A 34 -4.20 -11.47 -0.36
CA HIS A 34 -4.44 -12.87 -0.67
C HIS A 34 -4.98 -13.12 -2.09
N ALA A 35 -5.20 -12.06 -2.89
CA ALA A 35 -5.65 -12.20 -4.26
C ALA A 35 -4.53 -12.60 -5.24
N ASP A 36 -3.26 -12.41 -4.87
CA ASP A 36 -2.10 -12.78 -5.68
C ASP A 36 -0.90 -13.16 -4.79
N ASP A 37 -0.41 -14.40 -4.94
CA ASP A 37 0.71 -14.92 -4.15
C ASP A 37 2.04 -14.16 -4.35
N ARG A 38 2.10 -13.26 -5.33
CA ARG A 38 3.29 -12.41 -5.58
C ARG A 38 3.35 -11.18 -4.70
N PHE A 39 2.30 -10.88 -3.93
CA PHE A 39 2.31 -9.73 -3.04
C PHE A 39 3.04 -10.06 -1.73
N ASP A 40 4.24 -9.52 -1.56
CA ASP A 40 5.00 -9.63 -0.30
C ASP A 40 4.50 -8.69 0.80
N TRP A 41 3.89 -7.57 0.40
CA TRP A 41 3.33 -6.56 1.29
C TRP A 41 2.15 -5.87 0.62
N THR A 42 1.10 -5.60 1.39
CA THR A 42 -0.08 -4.86 0.91
C THR A 42 -0.71 -4.12 2.07
N GLY A 43 -0.98 -2.82 1.90
CA GLY A 43 -1.54 -2.03 2.99
C GLY A 43 -1.63 -0.56 2.68
N PHE A 44 -1.83 0.22 3.74
CA PHE A 44 -2.08 1.65 3.63
C PHE A 44 -1.00 2.46 4.34
N TYR A 45 -0.59 3.56 3.73
CA TYR A 45 0.08 4.66 4.40
C TYR A 45 -0.86 5.86 4.40
N ARG A 46 -0.98 6.54 5.55
CA ARG A 46 -1.92 7.64 5.73
C ARG A 46 -1.17 8.93 5.99
N VAL A 47 -1.63 10.01 5.38
CA VAL A 47 -1.19 11.36 5.74
C VAL A 47 -1.79 11.69 7.12
N THR A 48 -0.98 11.65 8.16
CA THR A 48 -1.43 12.00 9.52
C THR A 48 -1.05 13.41 9.93
N GLU A 49 0.00 13.94 9.30
CA GLU A 49 0.57 15.27 9.53
C GLU A 49 1.07 15.83 8.17
N PRO A 50 1.19 17.16 8.01
CA PRO A 50 1.68 17.74 6.76
C PRO A 50 3.04 17.17 6.35
N GLY A 51 3.12 16.61 5.15
CA GLY A 51 4.37 16.06 4.60
C GLY A 51 4.83 14.75 5.25
N LEU A 52 3.99 14.05 6.02
CA LEU A 52 4.35 12.82 6.72
C LEU A 52 3.29 11.73 6.53
N LEU A 53 3.75 10.55 6.16
CA LEU A 53 2.96 9.33 6.12
C LEU A 53 3.22 8.48 7.37
N LYS A 54 2.17 7.91 7.97
CA LYS A 54 2.26 6.86 8.98
C LYS A 54 1.58 5.59 8.49
N ILE A 55 2.14 4.44 8.86
CA ILE A 55 1.60 3.14 8.46
C ILE A 55 0.18 2.94 9.04
N GLY A 56 -0.73 2.47 8.20
CA GLY A 56 -2.08 2.02 8.55
C GLY A 56 -2.15 0.49 8.62
N PRO A 57 -3.35 -0.11 8.52
CA PRO A 57 -3.48 -1.56 8.41
C PRO A 57 -2.76 -2.12 7.16
N TYR A 58 -2.11 -3.28 7.32
CA TYR A 58 -1.37 -3.95 6.26
C TYR A 58 -1.30 -5.46 6.50
N GLN A 59 -0.86 -6.20 5.47
CA GLN A 59 -0.49 -7.61 5.49
C GLN A 59 0.95 -7.77 4.98
N GLY A 60 1.65 -8.80 5.46
CA GLY A 60 3.05 -9.09 5.09
C GLY A 60 4.08 -8.73 6.16
N GLY A 61 5.33 -8.55 5.74
CA GLY A 61 6.44 -8.16 6.61
C GLY A 61 6.28 -6.77 7.25
N HIS A 62 7.14 -6.43 8.22
CA HIS A 62 7.10 -5.11 8.86
C HIS A 62 7.39 -4.00 7.85
N GLY A 63 6.50 -3.00 7.76
CA GLY A 63 6.72 -1.80 6.97
C GLY A 63 7.40 -0.68 7.77
N CYS A 64 7.84 0.36 7.07
CA CYS A 64 8.30 1.60 7.71
C CYS A 64 7.17 2.21 8.55
N LEU A 65 7.38 2.54 9.82
CA LEU A 65 6.32 3.15 10.64
C LEU A 65 5.98 4.58 10.18
N VAL A 66 6.98 5.29 9.67
CA VAL A 66 6.92 6.71 9.27
C VAL A 66 7.68 6.90 7.97
N ILE A 67 7.08 7.60 7.01
CA ILE A 67 7.72 7.95 5.73
C ILE A 67 7.51 9.46 5.47
N PRO A 68 8.58 10.26 5.43
CA PRO A 68 8.50 11.64 4.97
C PRO A 68 8.10 11.73 3.50
N PHE A 69 7.35 12.78 3.13
CA PHE A 69 6.87 12.94 1.76
C PHE A 69 8.00 12.99 0.75
N ASP A 70 9.21 13.47 1.08
CA ASP A 70 10.35 13.58 0.16
C ASP A 70 11.11 12.27 -0.07
N LYS A 71 10.66 11.15 0.52
CA LYS A 71 11.38 9.86 0.51
C LYS A 71 10.62 8.72 -0.15
N GLY A 72 11.33 7.88 -0.90
CA GLY A 72 10.84 6.62 -1.45
C GLY A 72 9.67 6.76 -2.42
N VAL A 73 9.14 5.61 -2.85
CA VAL A 73 8.04 5.53 -3.81
C VAL A 73 6.72 6.01 -3.17
N CYS A 74 6.45 5.60 -1.93
CA CYS A 74 5.29 6.07 -1.17
C CYS A 74 5.24 7.60 -1.02
N GLY A 75 6.38 8.24 -0.71
CA GLY A 75 6.46 9.69 -0.65
C GLY A 75 6.29 10.34 -2.03
N ALA A 76 6.83 9.75 -3.08
CA ALA A 76 6.62 10.24 -4.45
C ALA A 76 5.14 10.21 -4.86
N ALA A 77 4.43 9.12 -4.56
CA ALA A 77 2.98 9.02 -4.78
C ALA A 77 2.22 10.12 -4.01
N ALA A 78 2.54 10.31 -2.73
CA ALA A 78 1.89 11.32 -1.90
C ALA A 78 2.16 12.77 -2.35
N ARG A 79 3.34 13.06 -2.90
CA ARG A 79 3.69 14.41 -3.42
C ARG A 79 3.07 14.69 -4.79
N THR A 80 2.99 13.68 -5.65
CA THR A 80 2.55 13.84 -7.04
C THR A 80 1.07 13.60 -7.23
N GLU A 81 0.42 12.95 -6.26
CA GLU A 81 -0.97 12.47 -6.34
C GLU A 81 -1.20 11.57 -7.57
N GLN A 82 -0.16 10.84 -7.98
CA GLN A 82 -0.16 9.93 -9.11
C GLN A 82 0.26 8.53 -8.66
N VAL A 83 -0.34 7.52 -9.30
CA VAL A 83 0.05 6.12 -9.13
C VAL A 83 1.49 5.94 -9.56
N GLN A 84 2.28 5.29 -8.71
CA GLN A 84 3.67 4.94 -8.98
C GLN A 84 3.75 3.45 -9.29
N LEU A 85 3.99 3.09 -10.56
CA LEU A 85 4.26 1.72 -10.97
C LEU A 85 5.77 1.56 -11.19
N VAL A 86 6.45 0.98 -10.21
CA VAL A 86 7.92 0.87 -10.17
C VAL A 86 8.31 -0.62 -10.32
N PRO A 87 8.74 -1.06 -11.51
CA PRO A 87 9.09 -2.45 -11.75
C PRO A 87 10.41 -2.87 -11.11
N ASP A 88 11.29 -1.92 -10.78
CA ASP A 88 12.54 -2.15 -10.06
C ASP A 88 12.81 -0.98 -9.11
N VAL A 89 12.71 -1.23 -7.80
CA VAL A 89 12.92 -0.19 -6.77
C VAL A 89 14.37 0.25 -6.66
N ASP A 90 15.34 -0.59 -7.04
CA ASP A 90 16.77 -0.24 -7.00
C ASP A 90 17.11 0.83 -8.04
N ALA A 91 16.34 0.91 -9.12
CA ALA A 91 16.47 1.93 -10.16
C ALA A 91 15.78 3.25 -9.80
N PHE A 92 15.00 3.31 -8.71
CA PHE A 92 14.21 4.49 -8.35
C PHE A 92 15.07 5.54 -7.61
N PRO A 93 15.19 6.77 -8.12
CA PRO A 93 15.97 7.82 -7.46
C PRO A 93 15.43 8.18 -6.07
N GLY A 94 16.27 8.10 -5.04
CA GLY A 94 15.87 8.40 -3.66
C GLY A 94 15.10 7.27 -2.98
N HIS A 95 15.24 6.03 -3.46
CA HIS A 95 14.72 4.83 -2.80
C HIS A 95 15.22 4.74 -1.35
N ILE A 96 14.28 4.57 -0.43
CA ILE A 96 14.54 4.10 0.93
C ILE A 96 14.04 2.66 0.99
N ALA A 97 14.94 1.72 1.20
CA ALA A 97 14.56 0.33 1.41
C ALA A 97 13.80 0.23 2.75
N CYS A 98 12.48 0.01 2.70
CA CYS A 98 11.69 -0.34 3.89
C CYS A 98 11.85 -1.83 4.24
N ALA A 99 11.98 -2.70 3.24
CA ALA A 99 12.36 -4.10 3.38
C ALA A 99 13.38 -4.46 2.29
N SER A 100 14.47 -5.15 2.65
CA SER A 100 15.53 -5.52 1.70
C SER A 100 15.08 -6.54 0.65
N SER A 101 13.93 -7.18 0.84
CA SER A 101 13.34 -8.15 -0.09
C SER A 101 12.47 -7.52 -1.17
N THR A 102 12.00 -6.27 -1.00
CA THR A 102 11.12 -5.62 -1.98
C THR A 102 11.89 -5.34 -3.27
N ARG A 103 11.39 -5.86 -4.40
CA ARG A 103 12.00 -5.66 -5.73
C ARG A 103 11.19 -4.75 -6.65
N SER A 104 9.90 -4.61 -6.40
CA SER A 104 8.97 -3.77 -7.19
C SER A 104 7.90 -3.19 -6.28
N GLU A 105 7.36 -2.03 -6.64
CA GLU A 105 6.28 -1.38 -5.89
C GLU A 105 5.18 -0.87 -6.84
N LEU A 106 3.93 -0.99 -6.38
CA LEU A 106 2.79 -0.27 -6.91
C LEU A 106 2.20 0.51 -5.74
N VAL A 107 2.23 1.84 -5.84
CA VAL A 107 1.72 2.75 -4.80
C VAL A 107 0.68 3.69 -5.39
#